data_AF-A0A7K4CAG4-F1
#
_entry.id   AF-A0A7K4CAG4-F1
#
_cell.length_a   1.000
_cell.length_b   1.000
_cell.length_c   1.000
_cell.angle_alpha   90.00
_cell.angle_beta   90.00
_cell.angle_gamma   90.00
#
_symmetry.space_group_name_H-M   'P 1'
#
loop_
_entity.id
_entity.type
_entity.pdbx_description
1 polymer ?
#
loop_
_entity_poly.entity_id
_entity_poly.type
_entity_poly.pdbx_seq_one_letter_code
_entity_poly.pdbx_strand_id
1 'polypeptide(L)'
;MDLSSFSPDYLYAALVILAGFVIAFLARSLVKWLEAKAEQTDTYWDDILIAAIGTPVQVAIIVLGFYYGMTLFNIMPDSMAWVHDPNYAIAFWILISAWIISTLLHSIISIYGRRLAELSSSDMDDRLVDLLELVIRYVIWFAAILAILKVFNIDVTPLLAGAGIAGIAVALAAQDFISNFFGGA
;
A
#
# COMPACT_ATOMS: atom_id res chain seq x y z
N MET A 1 -15.30 -21.69 -35.23
CA MET A 1 -14.31 -21.24 -34.25
C MET A 1 -13.19 -22.26 -34.34
N ASP A 2 -12.21 -21.99 -35.20
CA ASP A 2 -11.18 -22.96 -35.57
C ASP A 2 -10.19 -23.14 -34.42
N LEU A 3 -10.09 -24.38 -33.91
CA LEU A 3 -9.17 -24.75 -32.84
C LEU A 3 -7.70 -24.83 -33.31
N SER A 4 -7.44 -24.57 -34.60
CA SER A 4 -6.12 -24.57 -35.23
C SER A 4 -5.41 -23.21 -35.21
N SER A 5 -6.07 -22.13 -34.75
CA SER A 5 -5.45 -20.80 -34.61
C SER A 5 -4.81 -20.55 -33.23
N PHE A 6 -4.88 -21.50 -32.31
CA PHE A 6 -4.14 -21.41 -31.05
C PHE A 6 -2.71 -21.84 -31.29
N SER A 7 -1.80 -20.88 -31.47
CA SER A 7 -0.37 -21.17 -31.37
C SER A 7 -0.08 -21.75 -29.97
N PRO A 8 0.93 -22.65 -29.83
CA PRO A 8 1.32 -23.23 -28.54
C PRO A 8 1.58 -22.17 -27.45
N ASP A 9 1.95 -20.95 -27.86
CA ASP A 9 2.26 -19.82 -27.01
C ASP A 9 1.09 -19.38 -26.11
N TYR A 10 -0.15 -19.42 -26.63
CA TYR A 10 -1.35 -19.14 -25.82
C TYR A 10 -1.55 -20.17 -24.72
N LEU A 11 -1.20 -21.44 -24.98
CA LEU A 11 -1.32 -22.52 -24.02
C LEU A 11 -0.24 -22.43 -22.93
N TYR A 12 0.99 -22.05 -23.30
CA TYR A 12 2.05 -21.80 -22.32
C TYR A 12 1.79 -20.56 -21.46
N ALA A 13 1.24 -19.50 -22.03
CA ALA A 13 0.84 -18.34 -21.23
C ALA A 13 -0.31 -18.65 -20.29
N ALA A 14 -1.31 -19.43 -20.73
CA ALA A 14 -2.37 -19.90 -19.84
C ALA A 14 -1.79 -20.74 -18.68
N LEU A 15 -0.77 -21.57 -18.94
CA LEU A 15 -0.07 -22.33 -17.90
C LEU A 15 0.71 -21.43 -16.92
N VAL A 16 1.41 -20.40 -17.40
CA VAL A 16 2.13 -19.46 -16.52
C VAL A 16 1.19 -18.58 -15.72
N ILE A 17 0.08 -18.13 -16.31
CA ILE A 17 -0.98 -17.41 -15.58
C ILE A 17 -1.59 -18.33 -14.52
N LEU A 18 -1.91 -19.57 -14.87
CA LEU A 18 -2.39 -20.58 -13.90
C LEU A 18 -1.36 -20.83 -12.80
N ALA A 19 -0.08 -20.94 -13.13
CA ALA A 19 0.99 -21.08 -12.14
C ALA A 19 1.07 -19.85 -11.22
N GLY A 20 0.93 -18.63 -11.77
CA GLY A 20 0.86 -17.39 -11.00
C GLY A 20 -0.33 -17.37 -10.04
N PHE A 21 -1.52 -17.80 -10.49
CA PHE A 21 -2.70 -17.98 -9.63
C PHE A 21 -2.48 -19.05 -8.56
N VAL A 22 -1.83 -20.16 -8.89
CA VAL A 22 -1.49 -21.21 -7.92
C VAL A 22 -0.49 -20.68 -6.89
N ILE A 23 0.55 -19.95 -7.30
CA ILE A 23 1.50 -19.32 -6.39
C ILE A 23 0.80 -18.28 -5.51
N ALA A 24 -0.09 -17.45 -6.07
CA ALA A 24 -0.87 -16.49 -5.30
C ALA A 24 -1.80 -17.20 -4.29
N PHE A 25 -2.44 -18.30 -4.70
CA PHE A 25 -3.28 -19.12 -3.83
C PHE A 25 -2.46 -19.80 -2.71
N LEU A 26 -1.28 -20.31 -3.04
CA LEU A 26 -0.35 -20.89 -2.07
C LEU A 26 0.20 -19.83 -1.12
N ALA A 27 0.57 -18.65 -1.61
CA ALA A 27 1.01 -17.52 -0.80
C ALA A 27 -0.12 -17.07 0.16
N ARG A 28 -1.36 -16.99 -0.34
CA ARG A 28 -2.52 -16.65 0.49
C ARG A 28 -2.83 -17.73 1.53
N SER A 29 -2.70 -19.00 1.16
CA SER A 29 -2.86 -20.13 2.08
C SER A 29 -1.75 -20.17 3.13
N LEU A 30 -0.51 -19.85 2.74
CA LEU A 30 0.63 -19.73 3.63
C LEU A 30 0.45 -18.55 4.60
N VAL A 31 0.01 -17.38 4.11
CA VAL A 31 -0.31 -16.23 4.95
C VAL A 31 -1.38 -16.59 5.98
N LYS A 32 -2.50 -17.20 5.57
CA LYS A 32 -3.54 -17.66 6.50
C LYS A 32 -3.05 -18.71 7.50
N TRP A 33 -2.17 -19.60 7.06
CA TRP A 33 -1.56 -20.60 7.94
C TRP A 33 -0.59 -19.95 8.94
N LEU A 34 0.17 -18.94 8.50
CA LEU A 34 1.03 -18.14 9.37
C LEU A 34 0.21 -17.30 10.35
N GLU A 35 -0.91 -16.70 9.94
CA GLU A 35 -1.86 -16.01 10.83
C GLU A 35 -2.41 -16.98 11.90
N ALA A 36 -2.90 -18.16 11.49
CA ALA A 36 -3.42 -19.18 12.41
C ALA A 36 -2.35 -19.74 13.36
N LYS A 37 -1.07 -19.64 13.00
CA LYS A 37 0.06 -20.03 13.84
C LYS A 37 0.57 -18.86 14.69
N ALA A 38 0.43 -17.62 14.20
CA ALA A 38 0.75 -16.39 14.90
C ALA A 38 -0.20 -16.14 16.08
N GLU A 39 -1.45 -16.60 16.00
CA GLU A 39 -2.39 -16.65 17.15
C GLU A 39 -1.86 -17.49 18.34
N GLN A 40 -0.81 -18.30 18.15
CA GLN A 40 -0.15 -19.06 19.22
C GLN A 40 1.09 -18.36 19.80
N THR A 41 1.41 -17.15 19.35
CA THR A 41 2.57 -16.35 19.76
C THR A 41 2.12 -15.05 20.43
N ASP A 42 2.67 -14.74 21.61
CA ASP A 42 2.33 -13.54 22.39
C ASP A 42 2.83 -12.19 21.79
N THR A 43 3.19 -12.13 20.49
CA THR A 43 3.91 -10.98 19.91
C THR A 43 3.09 -10.20 18.88
N TYR A 44 2.61 -9.01 19.26
CA TYR A 44 1.86 -8.07 18.42
C TYR A 44 2.55 -7.67 17.09
N TRP A 45 3.88 -7.78 17.01
CA TRP A 45 4.64 -7.40 15.81
C TRP A 45 4.39 -8.34 14.63
N ASP A 46 4.14 -9.62 14.90
CA ASP A 46 3.92 -10.60 13.84
C ASP A 46 2.58 -10.31 13.14
N ASP A 47 1.53 -10.00 13.91
CA ASP A 47 0.22 -9.61 13.37
C ASP A 47 0.29 -8.33 12.53
N ILE A 48 1.03 -7.32 13.01
CA ILE A 48 1.25 -6.05 12.29
C ILE A 48 1.94 -6.29 10.95
N LEU A 49 3.03 -7.06 10.95
CA LEU A 49 3.80 -7.34 9.74
C LEU A 49 2.99 -8.17 8.74
N ILE A 50 2.27 -9.18 9.21
CA ILE A 50 1.43 -10.02 8.35
C ILE A 50 0.30 -9.19 7.72
N ALA A 51 -0.40 -8.37 8.51
CA ALA A 51 -1.47 -7.51 7.99
C ALA A 51 -0.95 -6.53 6.93
N ALA A 52 0.22 -5.94 7.18
CA ALA A 52 0.77 -4.94 6.28
C ALA A 52 1.41 -5.51 5.00
N ILE A 53 2.03 -6.69 5.06
CA ILE A 53 2.77 -7.28 3.93
C ILE A 53 1.90 -8.28 3.17
N GLY A 54 1.06 -9.03 3.86
CA GLY A 54 0.33 -10.18 3.32
C GLY A 54 -0.53 -9.81 2.10
N THR A 55 -1.38 -8.79 2.22
CA THR A 55 -2.27 -8.39 1.12
C THR A 55 -1.50 -7.72 -0.03
N PRO A 56 -0.60 -6.74 0.21
CA PRO A 56 0.14 -6.11 -0.88
C PRO A 56 1.05 -7.08 -1.66
N VAL A 57 1.69 -8.03 -0.98
CA VAL A 57 2.52 -9.05 -1.64
C VAL A 57 1.67 -9.98 -2.51
N GLN A 58 0.48 -10.38 -2.07
CA GLN A 58 -0.42 -11.18 -2.92
C GLN A 58 -0.81 -10.43 -4.20
N VAL A 59 -1.14 -9.13 -4.08
CA VAL A 59 -1.43 -8.29 -5.24
C VAL A 59 -0.20 -8.21 -6.16
N ALA A 60 1.00 -8.02 -5.61
CA ALA A 60 2.23 -7.99 -6.39
C ALA A 60 2.51 -9.30 -7.12
N ILE A 61 2.34 -10.45 -6.47
CA ILE A 61 2.51 -11.77 -7.11
C ILE A 61 1.54 -11.93 -8.28
N ILE A 62 0.27 -11.54 -8.12
CA ILE A 62 -0.74 -11.66 -9.18
C ILE A 62 -0.37 -10.74 -10.36
N VAL A 63 -0.05 -9.48 -10.10
CA VAL A 63 0.30 -8.50 -11.15
C VAL A 63 1.57 -8.93 -11.88
N LEU A 64 2.61 -9.36 -11.16
CA LEU A 64 3.86 -9.83 -11.76
C LEU A 64 3.64 -11.14 -12.54
N GLY A 65 2.86 -12.08 -12.02
CA GLY A 65 2.52 -13.31 -12.72
C GLY A 65 1.79 -13.05 -14.04
N PHE A 66 0.86 -12.10 -14.04
CA PHE A 66 0.17 -11.67 -15.25
C PHE A 66 1.13 -10.96 -16.23
N TYR A 67 1.96 -10.03 -15.73
CA TYR A 67 2.95 -9.31 -16.53
C TYR A 67 3.93 -10.27 -17.21
N TYR A 68 4.60 -11.14 -16.45
CA TYR A 68 5.55 -12.11 -17.01
C TYR A 68 4.85 -13.14 -17.89
N GLY A 69 3.64 -13.58 -17.53
CA GLY A 69 2.84 -14.50 -18.34
C GLY A 69 2.46 -13.92 -19.71
N MET A 70 2.19 -12.63 -19.82
CA MET A 70 1.93 -11.99 -21.12
C MET A 70 3.21 -11.71 -21.91
N THR A 71 4.28 -11.31 -21.19
CA THR A 71 5.55 -10.89 -21.80
C THR A 71 6.35 -12.05 -22.37
N LEU A 72 6.52 -13.14 -21.60
CA LEU A 72 7.39 -14.26 -21.98
C LEU A 72 6.91 -15.00 -23.23
N PHE A 73 5.61 -14.95 -23.52
CA PHE A 73 5.00 -15.63 -24.66
C PHE A 73 4.59 -14.68 -25.79
N ASN A 74 5.05 -13.42 -25.75
CA ASN A 74 4.78 -12.40 -26.77
C ASN A 74 3.28 -12.25 -27.12
N ILE A 75 2.40 -12.43 -26.14
CA ILE A 75 0.94 -12.29 -26.30
C ILE A 75 0.51 -10.83 -26.21
N MET A 76 1.38 -9.99 -25.64
CA MET A 76 1.12 -8.59 -25.44
C MET A 76 1.02 -7.84 -26.78
N PRO A 77 -0.11 -7.16 -27.06
CA PRO A 77 -0.22 -6.34 -28.26
C PRO A 77 0.79 -5.19 -28.26
N ASP A 78 1.27 -4.78 -29.44
CA ASP A 78 2.23 -3.66 -29.58
C ASP A 78 1.73 -2.35 -28.94
N SER A 79 0.41 -2.14 -28.89
CA SER A 79 -0.22 -1.00 -28.21
C SER A 79 0.04 -0.97 -26.71
N MET A 80 0.50 -2.08 -26.11
CA MET A 80 0.83 -2.20 -24.69
C MET A 80 2.34 -2.22 -24.41
N ALA A 81 3.19 -1.88 -25.39
CA ALA A 81 4.64 -1.80 -25.19
C ALA A 81 5.07 -0.85 -24.05
N TRP A 82 4.23 0.13 -23.70
CA TRP A 82 4.44 1.04 -22.57
C TRP A 82 4.59 0.31 -21.23
N VAL A 83 4.04 -0.90 -21.06
CA VAL A 83 4.15 -1.65 -19.80
C VAL A 83 5.59 -2.11 -19.52
N HIS A 84 6.44 -2.19 -20.55
CA HIS A 84 7.86 -2.52 -20.38
C HIS A 84 8.73 -1.32 -19.98
N ASP A 85 8.18 -0.09 -19.99
CA ASP A 85 8.92 1.07 -19.52
C ASP A 85 9.17 0.94 -18.00
N PRO A 86 10.45 0.98 -17.55
CA PRO A 86 10.81 0.88 -16.14
C PRO A 86 10.07 1.84 -15.22
N ASN A 87 9.63 3.01 -15.73
CA ASN A 87 8.89 4.01 -14.96
C ASN A 87 7.58 3.44 -14.40
N TYR A 88 6.87 2.60 -15.15
CA TYR A 88 5.63 1.97 -14.67
C TYR A 88 5.91 0.90 -13.61
N ALA A 89 7.01 0.16 -13.75
CA ALA A 89 7.44 -0.80 -12.72
C ALA A 89 7.85 -0.08 -11.42
N ILE A 90 8.57 1.04 -11.51
CA ILE A 90 8.93 1.86 -10.35
C ILE A 90 7.68 2.44 -9.70
N ALA A 91 6.76 3.00 -10.49
CA ALA A 91 5.49 3.53 -9.98
C ALA A 91 4.66 2.44 -9.25
N PHE A 92 4.61 1.23 -9.82
CA PHE A 92 3.99 0.08 -9.19
C PHE A 92 4.62 -0.23 -7.81
N TRP A 93 5.94 -0.30 -7.72
CA TRP A 93 6.62 -0.54 -6.44
C TRP A 93 6.44 0.59 -5.44
N ILE A 94 6.34 1.85 -5.88
CA ILE A 94 6.00 2.98 -5.01
C ILE A 94 4.60 2.77 -4.39
N LEU A 95 3.60 2.37 -5.19
CA LEU A 95 2.24 2.10 -4.69
C LEU A 95 2.21 0.96 -3.68
N ILE A 96 2.90 -0.15 -3.96
CA ILE A 96 3.00 -1.29 -3.04
C ILE A 96 3.67 -0.86 -1.73
N SER A 97 4.78 -0.11 -1.82
CA SER A 97 5.52 0.37 -0.64
C SER A 97 4.67 1.34 0.19
N ALA A 98 3.97 2.27 -0.45
CA ALA A 98 3.07 3.21 0.21
C ALA A 98 1.93 2.50 0.93
N TRP A 99 1.35 1.46 0.31
CA TRP A 99 0.31 0.65 0.94
C TRP A 99 0.84 -0.11 2.17
N ILE A 100 2.00 -0.75 2.05
CA ILE A 100 2.64 -1.45 3.19
C ILE A 100 2.89 -0.47 4.33
N ILE A 101 3.55 0.67 4.07
CA ILE A 101 3.87 1.67 5.10
C ILE A 101 2.59 2.25 5.72
N SER A 102 1.56 2.54 4.91
CA SER A 102 0.28 3.02 5.40
C SER A 102 -0.41 2.02 6.32
N THR A 103 -0.34 0.73 6.00
CA THR A 103 -0.95 -0.33 6.81
C THR A 103 -0.14 -0.60 8.08
N LEU A 104 1.20 -0.56 8.00
CA LEU A 104 2.08 -0.67 9.16
C LEU A 104 1.79 0.45 10.16
N LEU A 105 1.81 1.71 9.73
CA LEU A 105 1.57 2.83 10.63
C LEU A 105 0.14 2.81 11.19
N HIS A 106 -0.86 2.47 10.37
CA HIS A 106 -2.22 2.27 10.87
C HIS A 106 -2.30 1.20 11.97
N SER A 107 -1.66 0.05 11.76
CA SER A 107 -1.66 -1.06 12.72
C SER A 107 -0.92 -0.70 14.00
N ILE A 108 0.20 0.02 13.90
CA ILE A 108 0.94 0.52 15.05
C ILE A 108 0.09 1.55 15.83
N ILE A 109 -0.48 2.54 15.15
CA ILE A 109 -1.29 3.58 15.80
C ILE A 109 -2.53 2.99 16.44
N SER A 110 -3.20 2.04 15.79
CA SER A 110 -4.39 1.40 16.35
C SER A 110 -4.08 0.53 17.56
N ILE A 111 -3.00 -0.25 17.54
CA ILE A 111 -2.64 -1.14 18.66
C ILE A 111 -2.09 -0.34 19.85
N TYR A 112 -1.14 0.57 19.61
CA TYR A 112 -0.48 1.31 20.68
C TYR A 112 -1.27 2.55 21.10
N GLY A 113 -1.85 3.27 20.14
CA GLY A 113 -2.63 4.48 20.39
C GLY A 113 -3.93 4.20 21.14
N ARG A 114 -4.70 3.16 20.75
CA ARG A 114 -5.92 2.79 21.49
C ARG A 114 -5.60 2.27 22.89
N ARG A 115 -4.51 1.53 23.07
CA ARG A 115 -4.09 1.04 24.39
C ARG A 115 -3.67 2.17 25.35
N LEU A 116 -3.09 3.25 24.82
CA LEU A 116 -2.79 4.47 25.58
C LEU A 116 -4.06 5.28 25.88
N ALA A 117 -4.98 5.38 24.93
CA ALA A 117 -6.25 6.06 25.10
C ALA A 117 -7.17 5.32 26.12
N GLU A 118 -7.19 3.99 26.13
CA GLU A 118 -7.96 3.18 27.10
C GLU A 118 -7.51 3.33 28.56
N LEU A 119 -6.24 3.73 28.78
CA LEU A 119 -5.73 4.04 30.12
C LEU A 119 -6.15 5.43 30.61
N SER A 120 -6.71 6.24 29.72
CA SER A 120 -7.28 7.56 29.96
C SER A 120 -8.80 7.49 29.87
N SER A 121 -9.54 8.05 30.82
CA SER A 121 -11.01 8.01 30.84
C SER A 121 -11.66 9.03 29.88
N SER A 122 -10.99 9.40 28.78
CA SER A 122 -11.29 10.59 27.96
C SER A 122 -11.61 10.23 26.52
N ASP A 123 -12.87 10.47 26.10
CA ASP A 123 -13.34 10.43 24.69
C ASP A 123 -12.50 11.33 23.75
N MET A 124 -11.73 12.29 24.28
CA MET A 124 -10.88 13.17 23.49
C MET A 124 -9.66 12.43 22.92
N ASP A 125 -9.11 11.47 23.67
CA ASP A 125 -7.87 10.80 23.30
C ASP A 125 -8.08 9.86 22.12
N ASP A 126 -9.24 9.19 22.07
CA ASP A 126 -9.66 8.37 20.93
C ASP A 126 -9.80 9.19 19.64
N ARG A 127 -10.39 10.38 19.72
CA ARG A 127 -10.56 11.27 18.56
C ARG A 127 -9.23 11.78 18.03
N LEU A 128 -8.25 12.00 18.91
CA LEU A 128 -6.89 12.41 18.52
C LEU A 128 -6.16 11.26 17.81
N VAL A 129 -6.33 10.03 18.28
CA VAL A 129 -5.76 8.83 17.63
C VAL A 129 -6.36 8.65 16.23
N ASP A 130 -7.68 8.76 16.10
CA ASP A 130 -8.37 8.67 14.80
C ASP A 130 -7.92 9.78 13.84
N LEU A 131 -7.76 11.02 14.34
CA LEU A 131 -7.24 12.14 13.55
C LEU A 131 -5.80 11.89 13.09
N LEU A 132 -4.93 11.41 13.98
CA LEU A 132 -3.54 11.11 13.68
C LEU A 132 -3.43 10.03 12.59
N GLU A 133 -4.24 8.98 12.70
CA GLU A 133 -4.31 7.92 11.71
C GLU A 133 -4.71 8.47 10.34
N LEU A 134 -5.74 9.31 10.29
CA LEU A 134 -6.21 9.95 9.07
C LEU A 134 -5.11 10.79 8.42
N VAL A 135 -4.46 11.66 9.20
CA VAL A 135 -3.39 12.56 8.73
C VAL A 135 -2.22 11.77 8.16
N ILE A 136 -1.74 10.76 8.89
CA ILE A 136 -0.59 9.93 8.45
C ILE A 136 -0.92 9.21 7.14
N ARG A 137 -2.13 8.66 7.02
CA ARG A 137 -2.59 8.01 5.78
C ARG A 137 -2.54 8.99 4.60
N TYR A 138 -3.06 10.21 4.75
CA TYR A 138 -3.02 11.21 3.69
C TYR A 138 -1.60 11.63 3.32
N VAL A 139 -0.71 11.82 4.31
CA VAL A 139 0.68 12.20 4.06
C VAL A 139 1.41 11.13 3.26
N ILE A 140 1.23 9.84 3.59
CA ILE A 140 1.87 8.73 2.86
C ILE A 140 1.40 8.68 1.41
N TRP A 141 0.09 8.71 1.18
CA TRP A 141 -0.46 8.64 -0.18
C TRP A 141 -0.10 9.88 -1.00
N PHE A 142 -0.09 11.07 -0.37
CA PHE A 142 0.39 12.28 -1.02
C PHE A 142 1.87 12.15 -1.44
N ALA A 143 2.74 11.69 -0.55
CA ALA A 143 4.15 11.45 -0.86
C ALA A 143 4.33 10.40 -1.98
N ALA A 144 3.52 9.34 -1.99
CA ALA A 144 3.53 8.32 -3.04
C ALA A 144 3.15 8.91 -4.41
N ILE A 145 2.12 9.75 -4.46
CA ILE A 145 1.71 10.45 -5.68
C ILE A 145 2.85 11.36 -6.18
N LEU A 146 3.47 12.14 -5.30
CA LEU A 146 4.60 12.99 -5.69
C LEU A 146 5.79 12.18 -6.21
N ALA A 147 6.11 11.05 -5.56
CA ALA A 147 7.18 10.16 -6.01
C ALA A 147 6.89 9.61 -7.42
N ILE A 148 5.65 9.20 -7.69
CA ILE A 148 5.23 8.72 -9.01
C ILE A 148 5.33 9.85 -10.05
N LEU A 149 4.82 11.04 -9.76
CA LEU A 149 4.93 12.19 -10.67
C LEU A 149 6.38 12.50 -11.04
N LYS A 150 7.28 12.42 -10.05
CA LYS A 150 8.72 12.60 -10.27
C LYS A 150 9.32 11.53 -11.19
N VAL A 151 8.89 10.27 -11.08
CA VAL A 151 9.31 9.18 -11.98
C VAL A 151 8.95 9.50 -13.43
N PHE A 152 7.79 10.13 -13.65
CA PHE A 152 7.34 10.57 -14.97
C PHE A 152 7.89 11.95 -15.38
N ASN A 153 8.93 12.45 -14.70
CA ASN A 153 9.55 13.77 -14.96
C ASN A 153 8.59 14.97 -14.87
N ILE A 154 7.51 14.83 -14.08
CA ILE A 154 6.59 15.92 -13.80
C ILE A 154 7.15 16.74 -12.63
N ASP A 155 7.20 18.06 -12.77
CA ASP A 155 7.66 18.95 -11.70
C ASP A 155 6.68 18.94 -10.52
N VAL A 156 7.17 18.46 -9.38
CA VAL A 156 6.42 18.37 -8.12
C VAL A 156 6.59 19.61 -7.23
N THR A 157 7.48 20.53 -7.60
CA THR A 157 7.76 21.75 -6.84
C THR A 157 6.50 22.58 -6.56
N PRO A 158 5.59 22.81 -7.54
CA PRO A 158 4.35 23.55 -7.28
C PRO A 158 3.42 22.86 -6.28
N LEU A 159 3.34 21.53 -6.34
CA LEU A 159 2.51 20.72 -5.43
C LEU A 159 3.06 20.75 -4.01
N LEU A 160 4.38 20.62 -3.86
CA LEU A 160 5.06 20.75 -2.56
C LEU A 160 4.92 22.15 -1.97
N ALA A 161 5.10 23.20 -2.79
CA ALA A 161 4.91 24.58 -2.36
C ALA A 161 3.46 24.84 -1.90
N GLY A 162 2.48 24.36 -2.68
CA GLY A 162 1.06 24.45 -2.32
C GLY A 162 0.74 23.69 -1.03
N ALA A 163 1.25 22.47 -0.86
CA ALA A 163 1.10 21.70 0.37
C ALA A 163 1.74 22.39 1.59
N GLY A 164 2.89 23.05 1.41
CA GLY A 164 3.52 23.86 2.46
C GLY A 164 2.64 25.03 2.91
N ILE A 165 2.10 25.81 1.96
CA ILE A 165 1.19 26.92 2.26
C ILE A 165 -0.10 26.41 2.93
N ALA A 166 -0.69 25.34 2.42
CA ALA A 166 -1.87 24.71 3.01
C ALA A 166 -1.60 24.20 4.43
N GLY A 167 -0.44 23.58 4.66
CA GLY A 167 0.00 23.12 5.98
C GLY A 167 0.13 24.27 6.98
N ILE A 168 0.68 25.41 6.56
CA ILE A 168 0.74 26.63 7.39
C ILE A 168 -0.68 27.12 7.71
N ALA A 169 -1.57 27.18 6.73
CA ALA A 169 -2.95 27.62 6.94
C ALA A 169 -3.69 26.71 7.94
N VAL A 170 -3.53 25.38 7.83
CA VAL A 170 -4.09 24.41 8.77
C VAL A 170 -3.46 24.57 10.16
N ALA A 171 -2.15 24.75 10.26
CA ALA A 171 -1.46 24.94 11.54
C ALA A 171 -1.93 26.22 12.26
N LEU A 172 -2.12 27.32 11.52
CA LEU A 172 -2.68 28.57 12.07
C LEU A 172 -4.13 28.38 12.52
N ALA A 173 -4.95 27.67 11.76
CA ALA A 173 -6.33 27.36 12.15
C ALA A 173 -6.40 26.47 13.40
N ALA A 174 -5.43 25.57 13.58
CA ALA A 174 -5.32 24.68 14.72
C ALA A 174 -4.60 25.31 15.94
N GLN A 175 -4.03 26.51 15.80
CA GLN A 175 -3.17 27.14 16.80
C GLN A 175 -3.87 27.29 18.16
N ASP A 176 -5.11 27.79 18.16
CA ASP A 176 -5.87 28.00 19.40
C ASP A 176 -6.22 26.66 20.07
N PHE A 177 -6.53 25.63 19.27
CA PHE A 177 -6.81 24.27 19.76
C PHE A 177 -5.59 23.67 20.48
N ILE A 178 -4.41 23.77 19.85
CA ILE A 178 -3.15 23.27 20.41
C ILE A 178 -2.73 24.09 21.65
N SER A 179 -2.88 25.41 21.60
CA SER A 179 -2.58 26.30 22.73
C SER A 179 -3.42 25.97 23.96
N ASN A 180 -4.72 25.74 23.78
CA ASN A 180 -5.61 25.37 24.88
C ASN A 180 -5.31 23.96 25.42
N PHE A 181 -4.88 23.03 24.57
CA PHE A 181 -4.50 21.68 24.98
C PHE A 181 -3.22 21.65 25.84
N PHE A 182 -2.18 22.42 25.47
CA PHE A 182 -0.91 22.46 26.21
C PHE A 182 -0.84 23.52 27.32
N GLY A 183 -1.67 24.56 27.27
CA GLY A 183 -1.72 25.64 28.27
C GLY A 183 -2.68 25.39 29.43
N GLY A 184 -3.50 24.34 29.37
CA GLY A 184 -4.45 23.94 30.41
C GLY A 184 -3.93 22.90 31.41
N ALA A 185 -2.65 22.51 31.31
CA ALA A 185 -1.95 21.66 32.27
C ALA A 185 -1.17 22.49 33.29
#